data_AF-A0AAV4AV72-F1
#
_entry.id   AF-A0AAV4AV72-F1
#
_cell.length_a   1.000
_cell.length_b   1.000
_cell.length_c   1.000
_cell.angle_alpha   90.00
_cell.angle_beta   90.00
_cell.angle_gamma   90.00
#
_symmetry.space_group_name_H-M   'P 1'
#
loop_
_entity.id
_entity.type
_entity.pdbx_description
1 polymer ?
#
loop_
_entity_poly.entity_id
_entity_poly.type
_entity_poly.pdbx_seq_one_letter_code
_entity_poly.pdbx_strand_id
1 'polypeptide(L)'
;MSASSDRNGQRPKHNATISDHQTWEKEKKYVVYKVMVNSEGRSWFIFRRYNEFHTLYEKIKKLFPEAQLRLPGKKIFGNLDPSFIQQRREGLDEFIHKLVNHPRLSLQ
;
A
#
# COMPACT_ATOMS: atom_id res chain seq x y z
N MET A 1 -46.88 0.07 13.78
CA MET A 1 -45.93 -0.55 14.72
C MET A 1 -45.59 -1.94 14.21
N SER A 2 -44.42 -2.10 13.58
CA SER A 2 -43.66 -3.37 13.57
C SER A 2 -42.21 -3.11 13.11
N ALA A 3 -41.31 -3.30 14.09
CA ALA A 3 -39.92 -3.77 14.02
C ALA A 3 -38.90 -3.18 13.02
N SER A 4 -37.88 -2.58 13.63
CA SER A 4 -36.55 -2.26 13.10
C SER A 4 -35.62 -3.48 13.10
N SER A 5 -34.80 -3.66 12.05
CA SER A 5 -33.54 -4.47 11.99
C SER A 5 -33.17 -4.62 10.50
N ASP A 6 -32.01 -4.26 9.93
CA ASP A 6 -30.67 -4.02 10.42
C ASP A 6 -29.98 -2.97 9.52
N ARG A 7 -29.50 -1.86 10.07
CA ARG A 7 -28.44 -1.07 9.42
C ARG A 7 -27.11 -1.63 9.91
N ASN A 8 -26.67 -2.72 9.30
CA ASN A 8 -25.40 -3.34 9.62
C ASN A 8 -24.27 -2.33 9.35
N GLY A 9 -23.53 -1.96 10.40
CA GLY A 9 -22.36 -1.09 10.37
C GLY A 9 -21.16 -1.75 9.68
N GLN A 10 -21.32 -2.16 8.43
CA GLN A 10 -20.22 -2.68 7.63
C GLN A 10 -19.23 -1.54 7.37
N ARG A 11 -18.03 -1.67 7.93
CA ARG A 11 -16.91 -0.78 7.61
C ARG A 11 -16.78 -0.72 6.08
N PRO A 12 -16.54 0.46 5.50
CA PRO A 12 -16.29 0.56 4.08
C PRO A 12 -15.14 -0.39 3.71
N LYS A 13 -15.42 -1.26 2.74
CA LYS A 13 -14.50 -2.31 2.31
C LYS A 13 -13.43 -1.66 1.44
N HIS A 14 -12.35 -1.21 2.07
CA HIS A 14 -11.16 -0.72 1.40
C HIS A 14 -10.18 -1.86 1.17
N ASN A 15 -9.53 -1.88 0.01
CA ASN A 15 -8.40 -2.76 -0.25
C ASN A 15 -7.39 -2.07 -1.15
N ALA A 16 -6.15 -2.57 -1.11
CA ALA A 16 -5.10 -2.14 -2.03
C ALA A 16 -4.15 -3.31 -2.30
N THR A 17 -3.69 -3.41 -3.55
CA THR A 17 -2.71 -4.42 -3.99
C THR A 17 -1.69 -3.85 -4.96
N ILE A 18 -0.47 -4.39 -4.96
CA ILE A 18 0.58 -4.07 -5.93
C ILE A 18 0.42 -4.98 -7.15
N SER A 19 -0.42 -4.52 -8.08
CA SER A 19 -0.77 -5.27 -9.29
C SER A 19 0.38 -5.48 -10.26
N ASP A 20 1.34 -4.55 -10.34
CA ASP A 20 2.43 -4.59 -11.30
C ASP A 20 3.56 -3.59 -10.95
N HIS A 21 4.61 -3.56 -11.75
CA HIS A 21 5.65 -2.54 -11.73
C HIS A 21 6.02 -2.12 -13.16
N GLN A 22 6.59 -0.93 -13.30
CA GLN A 22 7.10 -0.42 -14.56
C GLN A 22 8.47 0.23 -14.32
N THR A 23 9.39 0.06 -15.26
CA THR A 23 10.64 0.83 -15.29
C THR A 23 10.41 2.07 -16.15
N TRP A 24 10.51 3.24 -15.53
CA TRP A 24 10.38 4.53 -16.20
C TRP A 24 11.76 5.19 -16.31
N GLU A 25 11.88 6.11 -17.25
CA GLU A 25 13.11 6.85 -17.50
C GLU A 25 12.80 8.34 -17.63
N LYS A 26 13.56 9.17 -16.91
CA LYS A 26 13.54 10.63 -17.07
C LYS A 26 14.98 11.09 -17.32
N GLU A 27 15.76 11.27 -16.26
CA GLU A 27 17.21 11.47 -16.32
C GLU A 27 18.00 10.18 -16.02
N LYS A 28 17.40 9.28 -15.23
CA LYS A 28 17.89 7.94 -14.89
C LYS A 28 16.70 6.98 -14.86
N LYS A 29 16.95 5.68 -15.00
CA LYS A 29 15.94 4.64 -14.84
C LYS A 29 15.51 4.48 -13.38
N TYR A 30 14.21 4.30 -13.16
CA TYR A 30 13.63 4.01 -11.84
C TYR A 30 12.40 3.12 -11.95
N VAL A 31 12.10 2.40 -10.87
CA VAL A 31 10.93 1.52 -10.80
C VAL A 31 9.76 2.23 -10.13
N VAL A 32 8.60 2.14 -10.76
CA VAL A 32 7.30 2.62 -10.28
C VAL A 32 6.39 1.41 -10.07
N TYR A 33 5.75 1.32 -8.91
CA TYR A 33 4.82 0.25 -8.58
C TYR A 33 3.39 0.71 -8.85
N LYS A 34 2.62 -0.12 -9.55
CA LYS A 34 1.22 0.12 -9.88
C LYS A 34 0.34 -0.49 -8.81
N VAL A 35 -0.32 0.37 -8.04
CA VAL A 35 -1.21 -0.02 -6.95
C VAL A 35 -2.65 0.06 -7.43
N MET A 36 -3.39 -1.04 -7.31
CA MET A 36 -4.84 -1.04 -7.47
C MET A 36 -5.46 -0.69 -6.12
N VAL A 37 -6.28 0.34 -6.06
CA VAL A 37 -7.05 0.72 -4.87
C VAL A 37 -8.51 0.45 -5.15
N ASN A 38 -9.20 -0.25 -4.24
CA ASN A 38 -10.64 -0.37 -4.26
C ASN A 38 -11.21 0.21 -2.97
N SER A 39 -12.18 1.11 -3.10
CA SER A 39 -12.79 1.82 -1.99
C SER A 39 -14.23 2.16 -2.34
N GLU A 40 -15.17 1.73 -1.51
CA GLU A 40 -16.59 2.12 -1.63
C GLU A 40 -17.18 1.88 -3.04
N GLY A 41 -16.85 0.74 -3.64
CA GLY A 41 -17.33 0.36 -4.98
C GLY A 41 -16.63 1.10 -6.13
N ARG A 42 -15.61 1.91 -5.86
CA ARG A 42 -14.75 2.56 -6.86
C ARG A 42 -13.37 1.92 -6.89
N SER A 43 -12.80 1.85 -8.08
CA SER A 43 -11.48 1.28 -8.31
C SER A 43 -10.64 2.22 -9.16
N TRP A 44 -9.39 2.44 -8.76
CA TRP A 44 -8.45 3.24 -9.54
C TRP A 44 -7.01 2.75 -9.33
N PHE A 45 -6.12 3.19 -10.22
CA PHE A 45 -4.70 2.95 -10.08
C PHE A 45 -3.99 4.18 -9.54
N ILE A 46 -3.03 3.96 -8.64
CA ILE A 46 -2.00 4.95 -8.31
C ILE A 46 -0.62 4.37 -8.64
N PHE A 47 0.33 5.26 -8.86
CA PHE A 47 1.69 4.92 -9.26
C PHE A 47 2.65 5.56 -8.26
N ARG A 48 3.46 4.74 -7.59
CA ARG A 48 4.33 5.17 -6.50
C ARG A 48 5.68 4.48 -6.58
N ARG A 49 6.75 5.23 -6.32
CA ARG A 49 8.11 4.70 -6.16
C ARG A 49 8.30 4.22 -4.73
N TYR A 50 9.27 3.31 -4.53
CA TYR A 50 9.63 2.80 -3.21
C TYR A 50 9.87 3.90 -2.15
N ASN A 51 10.54 5.00 -2.52
CA ASN A 51 10.83 6.08 -1.56
C ASN A 51 9.57 6.82 -1.08
N GLU A 52 8.49 6.81 -1.86
CA GLU A 52 7.19 7.38 -1.45
C GLU A 52 6.53 6.47 -0.40
N PHE A 53 6.56 5.15 -0.60
CA PHE A 53 6.14 4.18 0.42
C PHE A 53 6.97 4.31 1.70
N HIS A 54 8.29 4.47 1.57
CA HIS A 54 9.17 4.68 2.71
C HIS A 54 8.83 5.96 3.48
N THR A 55 8.53 7.05 2.78
CA THR A 55 8.15 8.31 3.42
C THR A 55 6.83 8.17 4.19
N LEU A 56 5.86 7.45 3.62
CA LEU A 56 4.60 7.11 4.30
C LEU A 56 4.84 6.22 5.53
N TYR A 57 5.66 5.18 5.38
CA TYR A 57 6.02 4.27 6.47
C TYR A 57 6.61 5.00 7.68
N GLU A 58 7.59 5.89 7.47
CA GLU A 58 8.22 6.64 8.57
C GLU A 58 7.22 7.56 9.29
N LYS A 59 6.28 8.18 8.56
CA LYS A 59 5.21 8.99 9.17
C LYS A 59 4.29 8.14 10.03
N ILE A 60 3.84 6.99 9.52
CA ILE A 60 2.95 6.09 10.26
C ILE A 60 3.67 5.51 11.47
N LYS A 61 4.93 5.06 11.32
CA LYS A 61 5.73 4.53 12.42
C LYS A 61 5.91 5.54 13.56
N LYS A 62 6.04 6.83 13.22
CA LYS A 62 6.14 7.92 14.21
C LYS A 62 4.82 8.18 14.93
N LEU A 63 3.69 8.14 14.22
CA LEU A 63 2.37 8.48 14.75
C LEU A 63 1.67 7.28 15.44
N PHE A 64 1.94 6.06 14.96
CA PHE A 64 1.30 4.80 15.34
C PHE A 64 2.35 3.69 15.47
N PRO A 65 3.32 3.81 16.40
CA PRO A 65 4.40 2.83 16.57
C PRO A 65 3.88 1.41 16.85
N GLU A 66 2.72 1.29 17.46
CA GLU A 66 2.04 0.03 17.77
C GLU A 66 1.44 -0.68 16.57
N ALA A 67 1.35 -0.03 15.40
CA ALA A 67 0.86 -0.67 14.17
C ALA A 67 1.81 -1.77 13.66
N GLN A 68 3.07 -1.80 14.14
CA GLN A 68 4.08 -2.83 13.84
C GLN A 68 4.24 -3.16 12.34
N LEU A 69 3.99 -2.17 11.47
CA LEU A 69 4.14 -2.33 10.04
C LEU A 69 5.61 -2.61 9.68
N ARG A 70 5.81 -3.39 8.62
CA ARG A 70 7.13 -3.70 8.06
C ARG A 70 7.16 -3.25 6.61
N LEU A 71 8.27 -2.67 6.21
CA LEU A 71 8.53 -2.26 4.83
C LEU A 71 9.72 -3.08 4.30
N PRO A 72 9.71 -3.55 3.05
CA PRO A 72 10.87 -4.22 2.46
C PRO A 72 12.09 -3.30 2.46
N GLY A 73 13.28 -3.87 2.58
CA GLY A 73 14.51 -3.11 2.77
C GLY A 73 14.89 -2.15 1.62
N LYS A 74 15.65 -1.12 1.99
CA LYS A 74 16.38 -0.28 1.02
C LYS A 74 17.53 -1.08 0.41
N LYS A 75 17.75 -0.90 -0.88
CA LYS A 75 18.94 -1.39 -1.58
C LYS A 75 19.45 -0.24 -2.45
N ILE A 76 20.70 0.16 -2.21
CA ILE A 76 21.36 1.31 -2.86
C ILE A 76 22.11 0.90 -4.14
N PHE A 77 22.33 -0.40 -4.36
CA PHE A 77 22.90 -0.99 -5.58
C PHE A 77 22.00 -2.12 -6.12
N GLY A 78 21.89 -2.28 -7.44
CA GLY A 78 21.07 -3.34 -8.04
C GLY A 78 19.56 -3.20 -7.78
N ASN A 79 19.07 -1.97 -7.65
CA ASN A 79 17.64 -1.67 -7.46
C ASN A 79 16.79 -1.92 -8.72
N LEU A 80 17.43 -2.13 -9.87
CA LEU A 80 16.80 -2.53 -11.13
C LEU A 80 16.90 -4.05 -11.39
N ASP A 81 17.47 -4.82 -10.46
CA ASP A 81 17.54 -6.27 -10.58
C ASP A 81 16.13 -6.90 -10.55
N PRO A 82 15.73 -7.73 -11.53
CA PRO A 82 14.37 -8.27 -11.61
C PRO A 82 13.95 -9.08 -10.38
N SER A 83 14.84 -9.89 -9.80
CA SER A 83 14.53 -10.69 -8.62
C SER A 83 14.28 -9.80 -7.40
N PHE A 84 15.07 -8.73 -7.29
CA PHE A 84 14.90 -7.74 -6.24
C PHE A 84 13.63 -6.90 -6.39
N ILE A 85 13.28 -6.54 -7.64
CA ILE A 85 12.02 -5.84 -7.91
C ILE A 85 10.83 -6.72 -7.52
N GLN A 86 10.86 -8.01 -7.87
CA GLN A 86 9.80 -8.95 -7.51
C GLN A 86 9.67 -9.10 -5.98
N GLN A 87 10.77 -9.35 -5.27
CA GLN A 87 10.78 -9.44 -3.80
C GLN A 87 10.24 -8.15 -3.16
N ARG A 88 10.65 -6.99 -3.67
CA ARG A 88 10.18 -5.70 -3.18
C ARG A 88 8.70 -5.50 -3.47
N ARG A 89 8.21 -5.93 -4.63
CA ARG A 89 6.80 -5.87 -5.00
C ARG A 89 5.94 -6.64 -4.00
N GLU A 90 6.34 -7.86 -3.67
CA GLU A 90 5.69 -8.71 -2.67
C GLU A 90 5.68 -8.05 -1.28
N GLY A 91 6.82 -7.54 -0.83
CA GLY A 91 6.90 -6.85 0.47
C GLY A 91 6.08 -5.56 0.52
N LEU A 92 5.95 -4.84 -0.60
CA LEU A 92 5.09 -3.65 -0.69
C LEU A 92 3.60 -4.02 -0.70
N ASP A 93 3.23 -5.16 -1.30
CA ASP A 93 1.88 -5.70 -1.29
C ASP A 93 1.43 -6.06 0.13
N GLU A 94 2.27 -6.80 0.86
CA GLU A 94 2.01 -7.09 2.27
C GLU A 94 1.90 -5.82 3.13
N PHE A 95 2.80 -4.84 2.89
CA PHE A 95 2.79 -3.57 3.61
C PHE A 95 1.48 -2.82 3.41
N ILE A 96 1.04 -2.64 2.15
CA ILE A 96 -0.17 -1.86 1.86
C ILE A 96 -1.43 -2.61 2.28
N HIS A 97 -1.46 -3.94 2.16
CA HIS A 97 -2.56 -4.76 2.62
C HIS A 97 -2.74 -4.63 4.14
N LYS A 98 -1.65 -4.69 4.92
CA LYS A 98 -1.71 -4.49 6.38
C LYS A 98 -2.11 -3.07 6.73
N LEU A 99 -1.63 -2.07 5.98
CA LEU A 99 -1.96 -0.67 6.20
C LEU A 99 -3.48 -0.42 6.06
N VAL A 100 -4.09 -0.82 4.94
CA VAL A 100 -5.51 -0.53 4.67
C VAL A 100 -6.48 -1.34 5.53
N ASN A 101 -6.03 -2.46 6.09
CA ASN A 101 -6.81 -3.28 7.01
C ASN A 101 -6.54 -2.95 8.49
N HIS A 102 -5.61 -2.04 8.80
CA HIS A 102 -5.29 -1.72 10.18
C HIS A 102 -6.42 -0.87 10.81
N PRO A 103 -7.07 -1.33 11.89
CA PRO A 103 -8.31 -0.74 12.40
C PRO A 103 -8.23 0.73 12.78
N ARG A 104 -7.06 1.27 13.10
CA ARG A 104 -6.89 2.70 13.43
C ARG A 104 -6.39 3.57 12.28
N LEU A 105 -5.81 2.96 11.25
CA LEU A 105 -5.26 3.69 10.10
C LEU A 105 -6.28 3.78 8.96
N SER A 106 -7.20 2.82 8.89
CA SER A 106 -8.28 2.76 7.90
C SER A 106 -9.53 3.55 8.31
N LEU A 107 -9.49 4.28 9.44
CA LEU A 107 -10.64 5.02 10.00
C LEU A 107 -10.56 6.54 9.77
N GLN A 108 -9.54 7.02 9.07
CA GLN A 108 -9.34 8.45 8.78
C GLN A 108 -9.57 8.77 7.31
#